data_AF-A0A521THS8-F1
#
_entry.id   AF-A0A521THS8-F1
#
_cell.length_a   1.000
_cell.length_b   1.000
_cell.length_c   1.000
_cell.angle_alpha   90.00
_cell.angle_beta   90.00
_cell.angle_gamma   90.00
#
_symmetry.space_group_name_H-M   'P 1'
#
loop_
_entity.id
_entity.type
_entity.pdbx_description
1 polymer ?
#
loop_
_entity_poly.entity_id
_entity_poly.type
_entity_poly.pdbx_seq_one_letter_code
_entity_poly.pdbx_strand_id
1 'polypeptide(L)'
;MLRDYSDITDQLGEPEWWDDNGTPRYCAFRPYVATIYDKYVALVEIECHGCDRAFRVSVGQPAGRLFDEWRPTELPTTESTNRFHYGDPPRHSNCVGETMNCWTLRILEFWERDDNAGLSADPWRRRPDLEFVYGPGVT
;
A
#
# COMPACT_ATOMS: atom_id res chain seq x y z
N MET A 1 -11.99 -6.36 -7.96
CA MET A 1 -13.10 -5.69 -7.24
C MET A 1 -12.98 -6.02 -5.76
N LEU A 2 -12.68 -5.00 -4.95
CA LEU A 2 -12.52 -5.10 -3.51
C LEU A 2 -13.88 -5.26 -2.79
N ARG A 3 -13.83 -5.77 -1.56
CA ARG A 3 -15.02 -5.94 -0.72
C ARG A 3 -15.56 -4.57 -0.30
N ASP A 4 -16.88 -4.50 -0.19
CA ASP A 4 -17.54 -3.38 0.48
C ASP A 4 -17.56 -3.66 1.99
N TYR A 5 -17.14 -2.67 2.77
CA TYR A 5 -17.08 -2.70 4.23
C TYR A 5 -17.97 -1.60 4.84
N SER A 6 -19.03 -1.19 4.12
CA SER A 6 -20.03 -0.21 4.57
C SER A 6 -20.62 -0.55 5.95
N ASP A 7 -20.80 -1.83 6.26
CA ASP A 7 -21.24 -2.31 7.57
C ASP A 7 -20.32 -1.88 8.73
N ILE A 8 -19.02 -1.73 8.47
CA ILE A 8 -18.00 -1.28 9.42
C ILE A 8 -17.81 0.25 9.32
N THR A 9 -17.64 0.79 8.11
CA THR A 9 -17.34 2.22 7.92
C THR A 9 -18.47 3.14 8.32
N ASP A 10 -19.73 2.71 8.17
CA ASP A 10 -20.89 3.51 8.60
C ASP A 10 -20.97 3.62 10.13
N GLN A 11 -20.38 2.67 10.87
CA GLN A 11 -20.37 2.65 12.33
C GLN A 11 -19.16 3.38 12.92
N LEU A 12 -17.98 3.19 12.33
CA LEU A 12 -16.71 3.70 12.86
C LEU A 12 -16.21 4.96 12.15
N GLY A 13 -16.83 5.34 11.04
CA GLY A 13 -16.42 6.46 10.20
C GLY A 13 -15.27 6.09 9.24
N GLU A 14 -14.59 7.12 8.77
CA GLU A 14 -13.47 7.00 7.84
C GLU A 14 -12.28 6.28 8.48
N PRO A 15 -11.71 5.24 7.84
CA PRO A 15 -10.53 4.56 8.35
C PRO A 15 -9.27 5.43 8.21
N GLU A 16 -8.27 5.15 9.04
CA GLU A 16 -6.96 5.81 8.94
C GLU A 16 -6.20 5.38 7.68
N TRP A 17 -6.36 4.12 7.28
CA TRP A 17 -5.81 3.53 6.06
C TRP A 17 -6.50 2.21 5.71
N TRP A 18 -6.22 1.66 4.53
CA TRP A 18 -6.75 0.38 4.04
C TRP A 18 -5.62 -0.61 3.76
N ASP A 19 -5.81 -1.89 4.07
CA ASP A 19 -4.81 -2.91 3.74
C ASP A 19 -4.79 -3.29 2.25
N ASP A 20 -3.86 -4.15 1.85
CA ASP A 20 -3.71 -4.66 0.48
C ASP A 20 -4.93 -5.43 -0.06
N ASN A 21 -5.87 -5.80 0.82
CA ASN A 21 -7.12 -6.48 0.50
C ASN A 21 -8.33 -5.52 0.53
N GLY A 22 -8.10 -4.21 0.69
CA GLY A 22 -9.15 -3.21 0.82
C GLY A 22 -9.91 -3.28 2.14
N THR A 23 -9.28 -3.79 3.21
CA THR A 23 -9.89 -3.86 4.54
C THR A 23 -9.57 -2.59 5.33
N PRO A 24 -10.55 -1.92 5.94
CA PRO A 24 -10.32 -0.68 6.69
C PRO A 24 -9.52 -0.93 7.98
N ARG A 25 -8.67 0.04 8.33
CA ARG A 25 -7.86 0.03 9.55
C ARG A 25 -8.06 1.34 10.31
N TYR A 26 -8.38 1.22 11.60
CA TYR A 26 -8.70 2.33 12.52
C TYR A 26 -7.60 2.55 13.56
N CYS A 27 -6.35 2.31 13.16
CA CYS A 27 -5.19 2.48 14.02
C CYS A 27 -4.03 3.02 13.18
N ALA A 28 -3.06 3.64 13.86
CA ALA A 28 -1.85 4.12 13.21
C ALA A 28 -1.15 3.00 12.43
N PHE A 29 -0.66 3.33 11.24
CA PHE A 29 0.04 2.37 10.38
C PHE A 29 1.27 1.80 11.07
N ARG A 30 1.42 0.48 10.97
CA ARG A 30 2.62 -0.25 11.40
C ARG A 30 2.82 -1.43 10.46
N PRO A 31 4.05 -1.73 10.03
CA PRO A 31 4.30 -2.76 9.01
C PRO A 31 3.78 -4.14 9.43
N TYR A 32 3.94 -4.52 10.71
CA TYR A 32 3.43 -5.81 11.22
C TYR A 32 1.90 -5.93 11.25
N VAL A 33 1.17 -4.80 11.21
CA VAL A 33 -0.31 -4.79 11.13
C VAL A 33 -0.78 -4.94 9.69
N ALA A 34 0.02 -4.46 8.73
CA ALA A 34 -0.26 -4.58 7.31
C ALA A 34 0.06 -5.98 6.79
N THR A 35 1.20 -6.55 7.18
CA THR A 35 1.68 -7.83 6.65
C THR A 35 2.68 -8.51 7.58
N ILE A 36 2.77 -9.83 7.46
CA ILE A 36 3.74 -10.66 8.19
C ILE A 36 4.66 -11.47 7.28
N TYR A 37 4.49 -11.40 5.95
CA TYR A 37 5.23 -12.22 4.99
C TYR A 37 5.99 -11.41 3.93
N ASP A 38 5.72 -10.10 3.85
CA ASP A 38 6.37 -9.29 2.83
C ASP A 38 7.81 -8.91 3.20
N LYS A 39 8.63 -8.73 2.15
CA LYS A 39 9.97 -8.16 2.26
C LYS A 39 9.90 -6.66 2.45
N TYR A 40 8.96 -6.04 1.75
CA TYR A 40 8.77 -4.61 1.75
C TYR A 40 7.29 -4.31 1.93
N VAL A 41 6.99 -3.27 2.68
CA VAL A 41 5.64 -2.74 2.79
C VAL A 41 5.70 -1.23 2.82
N ALA A 42 4.81 -0.60 2.07
CA ALA A 42 4.68 0.84 2.05
C ALA A 42 3.27 1.25 2.45
N LEU A 43 3.16 2.35 3.19
CA LEU A 43 1.94 3.13 3.26
C LEU A 43 2.01 4.15 2.13
N VAL A 44 0.97 4.18 1.30
CA VAL A 44 0.94 4.93 0.05
C VAL A 44 -0.32 5.79 0.04
N GLU A 45 -0.22 7.01 -0.46
CA GLU A 45 -1.39 7.81 -0.79
C GLU A 45 -1.73 7.61 -2.27
N ILE A 46 -2.98 7.22 -2.52
CA ILE A 46 -3.51 7.00 -3.85
C ILE A 46 -4.72 7.90 -4.10
N GLU A 47 -5.11 8.03 -5.36
CA GLU A 47 -6.29 8.78 -5.79
C GLU A 47 -7.14 7.94 -6.75
N CYS A 48 -8.46 7.96 -6.57
CA CYS A 48 -9.39 7.30 -7.46
C CYS A 48 -9.45 8.03 -8.81
N HIS A 49 -9.17 7.32 -9.91
CA HIS A 49 -9.22 7.88 -11.26
C HIS A 49 -10.63 8.38 -11.69
N GLY A 50 -11.69 7.95 -10.99
CA GLY A 50 -13.07 8.29 -11.33
C GLY A 50 -13.66 9.51 -10.60
N CYS A 51 -13.14 9.85 -9.40
CA CYS A 51 -13.73 10.89 -8.55
C CYS A 51 -12.71 11.72 -7.77
N ASP A 52 -11.42 11.49 -8.00
CA ASP A 52 -10.30 12.20 -7.39
C ASP A 52 -10.26 12.08 -5.84
N ARG A 53 -10.97 11.11 -5.27
CA ARG A 53 -10.92 10.85 -3.83
C ARG A 53 -9.60 10.19 -3.48
N ALA A 54 -8.90 10.76 -2.50
CA ALA A 54 -7.64 10.23 -2.00
C ALA A 54 -7.84 9.20 -0.88
N PHE A 55 -6.95 8.20 -0.83
CA PHE A 55 -6.92 7.16 0.19
C PHE A 55 -5.50 6.87 0.64
N ARG A 56 -5.35 6.45 1.89
CA ARG A 56 -4.10 5.86 2.39
C ARG A 56 -4.26 4.35 2.37
N VAL A 57 -3.33 3.67 1.72
CA VAL A 57 -3.39 2.22 1.50
C VAL A 57 -2.04 1.58 1.75
N SER A 58 -2.03 0.33 2.22
CA SER A 58 -0.80 -0.44 2.32
C SER A 58 -0.56 -1.25 1.05
N VAL A 59 0.68 -1.26 0.57
CA VAL A 59 1.10 -2.16 -0.52
C VAL A 59 2.30 -2.96 -0.05
N GLY A 60 2.14 -4.29 -0.04
CA GLY A 60 3.20 -5.25 0.26
C GLY A 60 3.87 -5.78 -1.00
N GLN A 61 5.15 -6.13 -0.89
CA GLN A 61 5.83 -6.96 -1.89
C GLN A 61 6.45 -8.20 -1.22
N PRO A 62 6.04 -9.41 -1.64
CA PRO A 62 6.46 -10.64 -0.99
C PRO A 62 7.96 -10.90 -1.15
N ALA A 63 8.57 -11.50 -0.12
CA ALA A 63 9.89 -12.09 -0.19
C ALA A 63 9.78 -13.57 -0.58
N GLY A 64 10.65 -14.05 -1.47
CA GLY A 64 10.84 -15.48 -1.65
C GLY A 64 12.00 -15.75 -2.58
N ARG A 65 12.89 -16.70 -2.22
CA ARG A 65 14.04 -17.08 -3.07
C ARG A 65 13.63 -17.33 -4.53
N LEU A 66 12.52 -18.04 -4.74
CA LEU A 66 12.00 -18.32 -6.08
C LEU A 66 11.52 -17.05 -6.84
N PHE A 67 10.98 -16.06 -6.12
CA PHE A 67 10.50 -14.81 -6.73
C PHE A 67 11.65 -13.83 -6.98
N ASP A 68 12.55 -13.65 -6.02
CA ASP A 68 13.72 -12.76 -6.14
C ASP A 68 14.74 -13.25 -7.18
N GLU A 69 14.89 -14.57 -7.37
CA GLU A 69 15.77 -15.15 -8.41
C GLU A 69 15.22 -14.92 -9.83
N TRP A 70 13.90 -14.94 -10.01
CA TRP A 70 13.26 -14.77 -11.33
C TRP A 70 12.92 -13.32 -11.67
N ARG A 71 12.65 -12.50 -10.66
CA ARG A 71 12.44 -11.06 -10.76
C ARG A 71 12.95 -10.39 -9.48
N PRO A 72 14.20 -9.88 -9.48
CA PRO A 72 14.70 -9.09 -8.37
C PRO A 72 13.70 -7.99 -8.04
N THR A 73 13.37 -7.85 -6.76
CA THR A 73 12.48 -6.78 -6.33
C THR A 73 13.14 -5.43 -6.58
N GLU A 74 12.62 -4.68 -7.54
CA GLU A 74 13.04 -3.30 -7.81
C GLU A 74 12.37 -2.35 -6.81
N LEU A 75 13.19 -1.56 -6.13
CA LEU A 75 12.71 -0.51 -5.23
C LEU A 75 12.09 0.64 -6.03
N PRO A 76 11.08 1.32 -5.48
CA PRO A 76 10.41 2.40 -6.19
C PRO A 76 11.36 3.59 -6.35
N THR A 77 11.26 4.26 -7.49
CA THR A 77 11.90 5.55 -7.76
C THR A 77 10.83 6.59 -8.08
N THR A 78 11.21 7.86 -8.09
CA THR A 78 10.32 8.97 -8.44
C THR A 78 9.76 8.88 -9.86
N GLU A 79 10.36 8.06 -10.72
CA GLU A 79 9.97 7.85 -12.11
C GLU A 79 9.22 6.52 -12.34
N SER A 80 9.08 5.66 -11.31
CA SER A 80 8.47 4.34 -11.43
C SER A 80 7.25 4.16 -10.51
N THR A 81 6.05 4.41 -11.02
CA THR A 81 4.79 4.20 -10.29
C THR A 81 4.28 2.76 -10.33
N ASN A 82 4.73 1.95 -11.30
CA ASN A 82 4.31 0.55 -11.41
C ASN A 82 4.71 -0.34 -10.21
N ARG A 83 5.62 0.13 -9.33
CA ARG A 83 6.01 -0.57 -8.11
C ARG A 83 5.37 0.15 -6.91
N PHE A 84 4.77 -0.63 -6.01
CA PHE A 84 3.93 -0.11 -4.92
C PHE A 84 2.64 0.60 -5.39
N HIS A 85 2.16 0.18 -6.55
CA HIS A 85 0.84 0.53 -7.06
C HIS A 85 -0.24 -0.34 -6.42
N TYR A 86 -1.32 0.26 -5.95
CA TYR A 86 -2.38 -0.44 -5.24
C TYR A 86 -3.36 -1.18 -6.16
N GLY A 87 -3.53 -0.71 -7.41
CA GLY A 87 -4.58 -1.21 -8.30
C GLY A 87 -5.89 -0.44 -8.10
N ASP A 88 -7.00 -1.13 -7.93
CA ASP A 88 -8.30 -0.48 -7.73
C ASP A 88 -8.41 0.19 -6.35
N PRO A 89 -8.95 1.43 -6.24
CA PRO A 89 -9.12 2.07 -4.94
C PRO A 89 -10.14 1.34 -4.04
N PRO A 90 -10.09 1.51 -2.71
CA PRO A 90 -11.12 0.99 -1.80
C PRO A 90 -12.54 1.38 -2.22
N ARG A 91 -13.54 0.56 -1.90
CA ARG A 91 -14.95 0.88 -2.16
C ARG A 91 -15.34 2.13 -1.38
N HIS A 92 -15.94 3.12 -2.03
CA HIS A 92 -16.08 4.45 -1.42
C HIS A 92 -17.25 5.31 -1.90
N SER A 93 -18.13 4.85 -2.79
CA SER A 93 -19.53 5.35 -3.02
C SER A 93 -20.09 4.88 -4.38
N ASN A 94 -19.85 3.62 -4.76
CA ASN A 94 -20.29 3.09 -6.06
C ASN A 94 -19.76 3.92 -7.25
N CYS A 95 -18.55 4.48 -7.09
CA CYS A 95 -17.88 5.24 -8.14
C CYS A 95 -17.41 4.28 -9.24
N VAL A 96 -17.52 4.68 -10.51
CA VAL A 96 -17.02 3.90 -11.64
C VAL A 96 -15.50 3.62 -11.51
N GLY A 97 -14.77 4.53 -10.87
CA GLY A 97 -13.33 4.38 -10.60
C GLY A 97 -12.96 3.25 -9.65
N GLU A 98 -13.91 2.65 -8.92
CA GLU A 98 -13.67 1.50 -8.02
C GLU A 98 -13.20 0.22 -8.73
N THR A 99 -13.19 0.22 -10.07
CA THR A 99 -12.70 -0.89 -10.91
C THR A 99 -11.79 -0.42 -12.05
N MET A 100 -11.29 0.81 -12.01
CA MET A 100 -10.51 1.41 -13.09
C MET A 100 -9.15 1.92 -12.61
N ASN A 101 -8.54 1.20 -11.65
CA ASN A 101 -7.23 1.55 -11.13
C ASN A 101 -7.18 2.90 -10.37
N CYS A 102 -6.05 3.20 -9.73
CA CYS A 102 -5.82 4.42 -8.98
C CYS A 102 -4.53 5.11 -9.42
N TRP A 103 -4.39 6.40 -9.12
CA TRP A 103 -3.11 7.09 -9.24
C TRP A 103 -2.32 6.95 -7.95
N THR A 104 -1.04 6.60 -8.04
CA THR A 104 -0.15 6.60 -6.88
C THR A 104 0.47 8.00 -6.72
N LEU A 105 0.09 8.71 -5.66
CA LEU A 105 0.51 10.10 -5.46
C LEU A 105 1.85 10.19 -4.72
N ARG A 106 2.02 9.40 -3.65
CA ARG A 106 3.25 9.42 -2.84
C ARG A 106 3.40 8.20 -1.96
N ILE A 107 4.64 7.86 -1.65
CA ILE A 107 4.98 6.92 -0.58
C ILE A 107 5.11 7.70 0.72
N LEU A 108 4.24 7.40 1.69
CA LEU A 108 4.18 8.05 3.00
C LEU A 108 5.17 7.45 3.99
N GLU A 109 5.22 6.12 4.01
CA GLU A 109 6.16 5.36 4.82
C GLU A 109 6.63 4.15 4.02
N PHE A 110 7.94 3.87 4.05
CA PHE A 110 8.49 2.67 3.42
C PHE A 110 9.24 1.84 4.46
N TRP A 111 8.95 0.54 4.48
CA TRP A 111 9.53 -0.40 5.43
C TRP A 111 10.10 -1.61 4.70
N GLU A 112 11.26 -2.04 5.16
CA GLU A 112 11.97 -3.22 4.69
C GLU A 112 12.13 -4.18 5.87
N ARG A 113 11.81 -5.45 5.63
CA ARG A 113 12.00 -6.52 6.59
C ARG A 113 13.45 -7.01 6.53
N ASP A 114 14.10 -7.07 7.68
CA ASP A 114 15.37 -7.77 7.83
C ASP A 114 15.11 -9.27 8.02
N ASP A 115 15.27 -10.04 6.94
CA ASP A 115 15.12 -11.50 6.97
C ASP A 115 16.16 -12.19 7.88
N ASN A 116 17.26 -11.52 8.23
CA ASN A 116 18.26 -12.05 9.17
C ASN A 116 17.91 -11.79 10.63
N ALA A 117 16.86 -11.02 10.92
CA ALA A 117 16.45 -10.68 12.28
C ALA A 117 15.87 -11.89 13.06
N GLY A 118 15.71 -13.06 12.42
CA GLY A 118 15.22 -14.27 13.07
C GLY A 118 13.83 -14.08 13.70
N LEU A 119 13.68 -14.48 14.96
CA LEU A 119 12.46 -14.27 15.76
C LEU A 119 12.41 -12.90 16.46
N SER A 120 13.14 -11.89 15.97
CA SER A 120 13.04 -10.53 16.50
C SER A 120 11.58 -10.08 16.59
N ALA A 121 11.21 -9.44 17.70
CA ALA A 121 9.88 -8.90 17.92
C ALA A 121 9.52 -7.79 16.92
N ASP A 122 10.53 -7.17 16.29
CA ASP A 122 10.35 -6.17 15.24
C ASP A 122 11.43 -6.33 14.16
N PRO A 123 11.15 -7.06 13.06
CA PRO A 123 12.11 -7.24 11.98
C PRO A 123 12.09 -6.07 10.98
N TRP A 124 11.35 -4.99 11.24
CA TRP A 124 11.13 -3.93 10.25
C TRP A 124 12.05 -2.74 10.43
N ARG A 125 12.62 -2.28 9.32
CA ARG A 125 13.44 -1.07 9.23
C ARG A 125 12.78 -0.06 8.30
N ARG A 126 12.55 1.16 8.79
CA ARG A 126 12.07 2.27 7.97
C ARG A 126 13.15 2.73 7.00
N ARG A 127 12.75 3.06 5.76
CA ARG A 127 13.61 3.54 4.67
C ARG A 127 13.12 4.90 4.16
N PRO A 128 13.43 6.00 4.87
CA PRO A 128 12.98 7.34 4.49
C PRO A 128 13.52 7.81 3.13
N ASP A 129 14.60 7.20 2.64
CA ASP A 129 15.16 7.44 1.31
C ASP A 129 14.22 7.04 0.17
N LEU A 130 13.18 6.24 0.45
CA LEU A 130 12.15 5.79 -0.49
C LEU A 130 10.79 6.45 -0.24
N GLU A 131 10.72 7.46 0.63
CA GLU A 131 9.50 8.21 0.94
C GLU A 131 9.48 9.51 0.13
N PHE A 132 8.75 9.51 -0.99
CA PHE A 132 8.72 10.63 -1.92
C PHE A 132 7.36 10.79 -2.59
N VAL A 133 7.17 11.96 -3.20
CA VAL A 133 6.01 12.30 -4.04
C VAL A 133 6.33 11.95 -5.49
N TYR A 134 5.41 11.31 -6.17
CA TYR A 134 5.54 11.04 -7.60
C TYR A 134 5.33 12.31 -8.41
N GLY A 135 6.08 12.45 -9.51
CA GLY A 135 5.90 13.57 -10.42
C GLY A 135 4.49 13.56 -11.06
N PRO A 136 3.96 14.71 -11.49
CA PRO A 136 2.72 14.76 -12.24
C PRO A 136 2.84 13.94 -13.53
N GLY A 137 1.90 13.02 -13.77
CA GLY A 137 1.83 12.21 -15.00
C GLY A 137 2.67 10.94 -15.01
N VAL A 138 3.24 10.52 -13.87
CA VAL A 138 3.81 9.17 -13.74
C VAL A 138 2.64 8.22 -13.44
N THR A 139 2.38 7.29 -14.37
CA THR A 139 1.28 6.32 -14.36
C THR A 139 1.82 4.90 -14.29
#